data_AF-A0A8J5BKX4-F1
#
_entry.id   AF-A0A8J5BKX4-F1
#
_cell.length_a   1.000
_cell.length_b   1.000
_cell.length_c   1.000
_cell.angle_alpha   90.00
_cell.angle_beta   90.00
_cell.angle_gamma   90.00
#
_symmetry.space_group_name_H-M   'P 1'
#
loop_
_entity.id
_entity.type
_entity.pdbx_description
1 polymer ?
#
loop_
_entity_poly.entity_id
_entity_poly.type
_entity_poly.pdbx_seq_one_letter_code
_entity_poly.pdbx_strand_id
1 'polypeptide(L)'
;MDEYLAKKYGSKPKKTKKRKVVEDADIDTAPVQPKTQTAPQPQRAKGGWQTLSGKPVDPEEETVYRDASGNIISLDEQISVLQQRQQEKEAAERRKKENLLGAVQVEEAKKRQAKEEAMKHTKVTVHADDKAYNEERQSRAVYADPAAKFGKATPKATTSSSGALPSYTGSFPSNRFSIKPGCLWDGADRGNGFEAKWLSRQEEMKRQADVEYQNEMDF
;
A
#
# COMPACT_ATOMS: atom_id res chain seq x y z
N MET A 1 -20.20 -20.66 48.30
CA MET A 1 -20.37 -19.24 47.95
C MET A 1 -19.96 -18.92 46.51
N ASP A 2 -19.33 -19.85 45.79
CA ASP A 2 -18.84 -19.60 44.42
C ASP A 2 -19.86 -19.86 43.29
N GLU A 3 -20.99 -20.52 43.57
CA GLU A 3 -22.06 -20.69 42.57
C GLU A 3 -22.96 -19.44 42.40
N TYR A 4 -22.98 -18.52 43.36
CA TYR A 4 -23.88 -17.35 43.34
C TYR A 4 -23.34 -16.18 42.49
N LEU A 5 -22.01 -16.09 42.27
CA LEU A 5 -21.42 -15.05 41.42
C LEU A 5 -21.52 -15.36 39.92
N ALA A 6 -21.48 -16.63 39.53
CA ALA A 6 -21.56 -17.05 38.12
C ALA A 6 -22.95 -16.77 37.50
N LYS A 7 -24.00 -16.74 38.33
CA LYS A 7 -25.38 -16.50 37.88
C LYS A 7 -25.74 -15.02 37.72
N LYS A 8 -24.95 -14.11 38.32
CA LYS A 8 -25.17 -12.64 38.25
C LYS A 8 -24.28 -11.92 37.24
N TYR A 9 -23.09 -12.46 36.93
CA TYR A 9 -22.09 -11.82 36.04
C TYR A 9 -21.64 -12.69 34.85
N GLY A 10 -22.38 -13.76 34.52
CA GLY A 10 -22.11 -14.61 33.36
C GLY A 10 -22.27 -13.86 32.03
N SER A 11 -21.15 -13.39 31.46
CA SER A 11 -21.07 -12.84 30.11
C SER A 11 -21.44 -13.91 29.08
N LYS A 12 -22.52 -13.69 28.32
CA LYS A 12 -22.92 -14.61 27.23
C LYS A 12 -21.91 -14.50 26.07
N PRO A 13 -21.44 -15.62 25.48
CA PRO A 13 -20.58 -15.57 24.30
C PRO A 13 -21.35 -14.96 23.11
N LYS A 14 -20.79 -13.90 22.51
CA LYS A 14 -21.36 -13.26 21.32
C LYS A 14 -21.26 -14.22 20.13
N LYS A 15 -22.39 -14.54 19.51
CA LYS A 15 -22.45 -15.31 18.25
C LYS A 15 -21.73 -14.52 17.15
N THR A 16 -20.63 -15.05 16.62
CA THR A 16 -19.94 -14.51 15.45
C THR A 16 -20.76 -14.83 14.20
N LYS A 17 -21.29 -13.81 13.52
CA LYS A 17 -21.84 -13.98 12.18
C LYS A 17 -20.68 -14.20 11.22
N LYS A 18 -20.65 -15.35 10.53
CA LYS A 18 -19.73 -15.59 9.41
C LYS A 18 -19.99 -14.53 8.34
N ARG A 19 -18.97 -13.73 8.00
CA ARG A 19 -19.01 -12.82 6.86
C ARG A 19 -18.95 -13.67 5.60
N LYS A 20 -19.89 -13.44 4.68
CA LYS A 20 -19.88 -14.03 3.34
C LYS A 20 -18.69 -13.40 2.60
N VAL A 21 -17.73 -14.23 2.19
CA VAL A 21 -16.66 -13.83 1.26
C VAL A 21 -17.35 -13.56 -0.06
N VAL A 22 -17.28 -12.31 -0.53
CA VAL A 22 -17.65 -11.95 -1.90
C VAL A 22 -16.34 -12.00 -2.66
N GLU A 23 -16.29 -12.88 -3.66
CA GLU A 23 -15.17 -13.05 -4.58
C GLU A 23 -14.85 -11.72 -5.28
N ASP A 24 -13.55 -11.50 -5.42
CA ASP A 24 -12.95 -10.32 -6.01
C ASP A 24 -13.42 -10.14 -7.46
N ALA A 25 -14.15 -9.05 -7.71
CA ALA A 25 -14.32 -8.55 -9.06
C ALA A 25 -13.14 -7.63 -9.36
N ASP A 26 -12.33 -8.05 -10.33
CA ASP A 26 -11.19 -7.32 -10.88
C ASP A 26 -11.59 -5.88 -11.26
N ILE A 27 -11.02 -4.90 -10.55
CA ILE A 27 -11.16 -3.49 -10.89
C ILE A 27 -10.01 -3.16 -11.83
N ASP A 28 -10.19 -3.44 -13.12
CA ASP A 28 -9.35 -2.96 -14.21
C ASP A 28 -9.34 -1.42 -14.21
N THR A 29 -8.33 -0.85 -13.56
CA THR A 29 -8.07 0.59 -13.61
C THR A 29 -7.28 0.91 -14.86
N ALA A 30 -7.99 1.11 -15.97
CA ALA A 30 -7.40 1.67 -17.18
C ALA A 30 -6.93 3.12 -16.94
N PRO A 31 -5.78 3.54 -17.49
CA PRO A 31 -5.28 4.90 -17.32
C PRO A 31 -6.11 5.88 -18.16
N VAL A 32 -6.92 6.70 -17.50
CA VAL A 32 -7.64 7.82 -18.13
C VAL A 32 -6.65 8.95 -18.41
N GLN A 33 -6.23 9.07 -19.67
CA GLN A 33 -5.47 10.20 -20.19
C GLN A 33 -6.34 11.47 -20.18
N PRO A 34 -5.89 12.61 -19.60
CA PRO A 34 -6.63 13.86 -19.70
C PRO A 34 -6.46 14.45 -21.11
N LYS A 35 -7.42 14.20 -21.99
CA LYS A 35 -7.55 14.97 -23.23
C LYS A 35 -8.13 16.35 -22.87
N THR A 36 -7.28 17.36 -22.81
CA THR A 36 -7.69 18.78 -22.86
C THR A 36 -8.23 19.09 -24.25
N GLN A 37 -9.52 18.83 -24.45
CA GLN A 37 -10.30 19.51 -25.49
C GLN A 37 -11.09 20.60 -24.79
N THR A 38 -10.64 21.84 -24.93
CA THR A 38 -11.41 23.02 -24.55
C THR A 38 -12.60 23.12 -25.49
N ALA A 39 -13.74 22.55 -25.08
CA ALA A 39 -15.02 22.79 -25.73
C ALA A 39 -15.41 24.26 -25.55
N PRO A 40 -15.96 24.94 -26.58
CA PRO A 40 -16.50 26.27 -26.42
C PRO A 40 -17.65 26.23 -25.41
N GLN A 41 -17.61 27.13 -24.43
CA GLN A 41 -18.67 27.30 -23.44
C GLN A 41 -20.01 27.50 -24.15
N PRO A 42 -21.04 26.67 -23.88
CA PRO A 42 -22.36 26.91 -24.45
C PRO A 42 -22.90 28.23 -23.89
N GLN A 43 -23.42 29.08 -24.77
CA GLN A 43 -24.10 30.31 -24.37
C GLN A 43 -25.24 29.93 -23.42
N ARG A 44 -25.15 30.45 -22.18
CA ARG A 44 -26.07 30.16 -21.08
C ARG A 44 -27.49 30.58 -21.48
N ALA A 45 -28.28 29.62 -21.93
CA ALA A 45 -29.71 29.79 -22.12
C ALA A 45 -30.33 30.13 -20.76
N LYS A 46 -31.11 31.22 -20.72
CA LYS A 46 -31.93 31.57 -19.57
C LYS A 46 -33.07 30.55 -19.49
N GLY A 47 -33.03 29.64 -18.53
CA GLY A 47 -34.18 28.81 -18.20
C GLY A 47 -33.82 27.47 -17.58
N GLY A 48 -34.32 27.25 -16.36
CA GLY A 48 -34.55 25.92 -15.79
C GLY A 48 -33.37 25.32 -15.03
N TRP A 49 -33.45 25.34 -13.70
CA TRP A 49 -32.67 24.45 -12.85
C TRP A 49 -33.14 23.01 -13.10
N GLN A 50 -32.24 22.17 -13.62
CA GLN A 50 -32.56 20.79 -13.96
C GLN A 50 -32.37 19.92 -12.72
N THR A 51 -33.46 19.34 -12.21
CA THR A 51 -33.40 18.38 -11.11
C THR A 51 -32.88 17.02 -11.61
N LEU A 52 -32.30 16.20 -10.72
CA LEU A 52 -31.74 14.86 -11.03
C LEU A 52 -32.73 13.87 -11.68
N SER A 53 -34.01 14.24 -11.85
CA SER A 53 -35.07 13.41 -12.43
C SER A 53 -35.49 13.82 -13.86
N GLY A 54 -34.84 14.82 -14.48
CA GLY A 54 -35.00 15.13 -15.91
C GLY A 54 -36.38 15.65 -16.34
N LYS A 55 -37.29 15.95 -15.40
CA LYS A 55 -38.57 16.61 -15.72
C LYS A 55 -38.43 18.13 -15.62
N PRO A 56 -38.95 18.91 -16.60
CA PRO A 56 -39.04 20.35 -16.47
C PRO A 56 -40.00 20.70 -15.33
N VAL A 57 -39.55 21.52 -14.38
CA VAL A 57 -40.38 22.08 -13.31
C VAL A 57 -40.88 23.43 -13.81
N ASP A 58 -42.19 23.66 -13.78
CA ASP A 58 -42.79 24.95 -14.10
C ASP A 58 -42.26 26.04 -13.15
N PRO A 59 -41.96 27.26 -13.64
CA PRO A 59 -41.31 28.32 -12.85
C PRO A 59 -42.18 28.89 -11.71
N GLU A 60 -43.42 28.41 -11.55
CA GLU A 60 -44.38 28.96 -10.59
C GLU A 60 -44.40 28.24 -9.22
N GLU A 61 -43.67 27.12 -9.06
CA GLU A 61 -43.62 26.34 -7.81
C GLU A 61 -42.21 26.29 -7.16
N GLU A 62 -41.46 27.39 -7.17
CA GLU A 62 -40.16 27.45 -6.48
C GLU A 62 -40.34 27.30 -4.96
N THR A 63 -39.85 26.18 -4.41
CA THR A 63 -39.96 25.88 -2.98
C THR A 63 -38.88 26.66 -2.22
N VAL A 64 -39.29 27.72 -1.50
CA VAL A 64 -38.37 28.57 -0.71
C VAL A 64 -38.18 27.97 0.69
N TYR A 65 -36.94 27.59 1.01
CA TYR A 65 -36.59 27.13 2.35
C TYR A 65 -36.14 28.30 3.22
N ARG A 66 -36.59 28.34 4.48
CA ARG A 66 -36.25 29.40 5.45
C ARG A 66 -35.68 28.81 6.74
N ASP A 67 -34.78 29.55 7.38
CA ASP A 67 -34.28 29.20 8.72
C ASP A 67 -35.29 29.55 9.83
N ALA A 68 -35.02 29.12 11.08
CA ALA A 68 -35.89 29.41 12.22
C ALA A 68 -36.00 30.92 12.57
N SER A 69 -35.09 31.74 12.03
CA SER A 69 -35.09 33.20 12.10
C SER A 69 -35.80 33.88 10.91
N GLY A 70 -36.30 33.10 9.94
CA GLY A 70 -37.03 33.58 8.77
C GLY A 70 -36.17 33.97 7.57
N ASN A 71 -34.86 33.81 7.59
CA ASN A 71 -33.98 34.10 6.45
C ASN A 71 -34.14 33.05 5.35
N ILE A 72 -34.15 33.49 4.09
CA ILE A 72 -34.20 32.60 2.92
C ILE A 72 -32.85 31.90 2.80
N ILE A 73 -32.86 30.57 2.75
CA ILE A 73 -31.65 29.76 2.61
C ILE A 73 -31.51 29.31 1.16
N SER A 74 -30.41 29.69 0.51
CA SER A 74 -30.01 29.15 -0.79
C SER A 74 -29.67 27.66 -0.66
N LEU A 75 -30.41 26.77 -1.33
CA LEU A 75 -30.12 25.31 -1.29
C LEU A 75 -28.73 24.99 -1.87
N ASP A 76 -28.32 25.67 -2.93
CA ASP A 76 -27.03 25.44 -3.59
C ASP A 76 -25.85 25.71 -2.65
N GLU A 77 -25.96 26.76 -1.82
CA GLU A 77 -24.95 27.09 -0.81
C GLU A 77 -24.89 25.99 0.25
N GLN A 78 -26.02 25.50 0.76
CA GLN A 78 -26.04 24.37 1.71
C GLN A 78 -25.45 23.10 1.10
N ILE A 79 -25.79 22.77 -0.15
CA ILE A 79 -25.25 21.61 -0.84
C ILE A 79 -23.74 21.74 -0.99
N SER A 80 -23.24 22.92 -1.38
CA SER A 80 -21.80 23.18 -1.51
C SER A 80 -21.06 23.04 -0.18
N VAL A 81 -21.62 23.56 0.93
CA VAL A 81 -21.03 23.44 2.27
C VAL A 81 -21.04 21.98 2.74
N LEU A 82 -22.11 21.23 2.48
CA LEU A 82 -22.17 19.80 2.79
C LEU A 82 -21.16 19.00 1.95
N GLN A 83 -21.00 19.31 0.67
CA GLN A 83 -20.01 18.68 -0.21
C GLN A 83 -18.58 19.00 0.24
N GLN A 84 -18.27 20.27 0.55
CA GLN A 84 -16.96 20.64 1.08
C GLN A 84 -16.67 19.92 2.39
N ARG A 85 -17.64 19.88 3.32
CA ARG A 85 -17.50 19.15 4.58
C ARG A 85 -17.32 17.64 4.37
N GLN A 86 -17.95 17.05 3.35
CA GLN A 86 -17.74 15.65 2.99
C GLN A 86 -16.33 15.43 2.42
N GLN A 87 -15.87 16.30 1.51
CA GLN A 87 -14.53 16.24 0.93
C GLN A 87 -13.44 16.42 1.99
N GLU A 88 -13.60 17.35 2.92
CA GLU A 88 -12.66 17.54 4.04
C GLU A 88 -12.59 16.32 4.95
N LYS A 89 -13.74 15.71 5.26
CA LYS A 89 -13.79 14.46 6.03
C LYS A 89 -13.08 13.34 5.29
N GLU A 90 -13.35 13.18 4.00
CA GLU A 90 -12.72 12.16 3.18
C GLU A 90 -11.20 12.38 3.06
N ALA A 91 -10.76 13.62 2.85
CA ALA A 91 -9.35 13.99 2.81
C ALA A 91 -8.67 13.75 4.16
N ALA A 92 -9.34 14.05 5.27
CA ALA A 92 -8.83 13.77 6.61
C ALA A 92 -8.72 12.26 6.87
N GLU A 93 -9.70 11.47 6.44
CA GLU A 93 -9.65 10.00 6.52
C GLU A 93 -8.54 9.42 5.63
N ARG A 94 -8.35 9.95 4.42
CA ARG A 94 -7.27 9.57 3.51
C ARG A 94 -5.91 9.86 4.13
N ARG A 95 -5.72 11.05 4.67
CA ARG A 95 -4.48 11.44 5.38
C ARG A 95 -4.23 10.55 6.59
N LYS A 96 -5.27 10.18 7.35
CA LYS A 96 -5.13 9.22 8.47
C LYS A 96 -4.67 7.85 7.98
N LYS A 97 -5.21 7.36 6.87
CA LYS A 97 -4.80 6.08 6.26
C LYS A 97 -3.36 6.15 5.74
N GLU A 98 -2.99 7.22 5.06
CA GLU A 98 -1.63 7.45 4.55
C GLU A 98 -0.60 7.53 5.68
N ASN A 99 -0.91 8.24 6.77
CA ASN A 99 -0.03 8.31 7.93
C ASN A 99 0.13 6.97 8.67
N LEU A 100 -0.83 6.05 8.52
CA LEU A 100 -0.76 4.71 9.11
C LEU A 100 0.12 3.77 8.26
N LEU A 101 0.33 4.07 6.98
CA LEU A 101 1.18 3.28 6.10
C LEU A 101 2.66 3.44 6.48
N GLY A 102 3.40 2.35 6.36
CA GLY A 102 4.85 2.39 6.58
C GLY A 102 5.58 3.10 5.45
N ALA A 103 6.62 3.88 5.76
CA ALA A 103 7.42 4.59 4.77
C ALA A 103 8.00 3.64 3.68
N VAL A 104 8.44 2.44 4.08
CA VAL A 104 8.96 1.42 3.14
C VAL A 104 7.88 0.96 2.17
N GLN A 105 6.63 0.79 2.62
CA GLN A 105 5.51 0.36 1.77
C GLN A 105 5.16 1.44 0.75
N VAL A 106 5.18 2.71 1.16
CA VAL A 106 4.96 3.84 0.26
C VAL A 106 6.06 3.92 -0.81
N GLU A 107 7.32 3.80 -0.40
CA GLU A 107 8.45 3.81 -1.33
C GLU A 107 8.45 2.60 -2.28
N GLU A 108 8.07 1.43 -1.80
CA GLU A 108 7.91 0.23 -2.63
C GLU A 108 6.76 0.38 -3.64
N ALA A 109 5.62 0.96 -3.24
CA ALA A 109 4.52 1.25 -4.14
C ALA A 109 4.93 2.23 -5.25
N LYS A 110 5.65 3.32 -4.91
CA LYS A 110 6.21 4.25 -5.90
C LYS A 110 7.20 3.57 -6.84
N LYS A 111 8.12 2.77 -6.30
CA LYS A 111 9.08 1.99 -7.12
C LYS A 111 8.37 1.02 -8.05
N ARG A 112 7.30 0.39 -7.60
CA ARG A 112 6.48 -0.51 -8.43
C ARG A 112 5.81 0.25 -9.56
N GLN A 113 5.18 1.39 -9.28
CA GLN A 113 4.58 2.25 -10.31
C GLN A 113 5.63 2.71 -11.34
N ALA A 114 6.79 3.19 -10.89
CA ALA A 114 7.86 3.60 -11.79
C ALA A 114 8.39 2.43 -12.65
N LYS A 115 8.46 1.22 -12.09
CA LYS A 115 8.82 0.01 -12.85
C LYS A 115 7.75 -0.34 -13.87
N GLU A 116 6.46 -0.29 -13.51
CA GLU A 116 5.35 -0.54 -14.44
C GLU A 116 5.35 0.47 -15.60
N GLU A 117 5.59 1.75 -15.32
CA GLU A 117 5.73 2.79 -16.35
C GLU A 117 6.94 2.54 -17.26
N ALA A 118 8.08 2.17 -16.70
CA ALA A 118 9.24 1.78 -17.49
C ALA A 118 8.93 0.55 -18.36
N MET A 119 8.27 -0.46 -17.79
CA MET A 119 7.94 -1.72 -18.47
C MET A 119 7.01 -1.52 -19.68
N LYS A 120 6.10 -0.54 -19.63
CA LYS A 120 5.24 -0.17 -20.77
C LYS A 120 6.03 0.19 -22.03
N HIS A 121 7.27 0.65 -21.87
CA HIS A 121 8.13 1.08 -22.97
C HIS A 121 9.30 0.11 -23.25
N THR A 122 9.45 -0.96 -22.46
CA THR A 122 10.50 -1.97 -22.66
C THR A 122 10.02 -3.11 -23.57
N LYS A 123 10.97 -3.76 -24.24
CA LYS A 123 10.71 -4.98 -25.01
C LYS A 123 10.55 -6.18 -24.07
N VAL A 124 9.75 -7.17 -24.50
CA VAL A 124 9.54 -8.42 -23.74
C VAL A 124 10.77 -9.35 -23.82
N THR A 125 11.52 -9.31 -24.92
CA THR A 125 12.70 -10.16 -25.13
C THR A 125 14.00 -9.42 -24.79
N VAL A 126 14.92 -10.10 -24.10
CA VAL A 126 16.28 -9.63 -23.85
C VAL A 126 17.21 -10.29 -24.87
N HIS A 127 18.01 -9.50 -25.57
CA HIS A 127 18.99 -9.99 -26.55
C HIS A 127 20.43 -9.79 -26.03
N ALA A 128 21.40 -10.46 -26.67
CA ALA A 128 22.81 -10.35 -26.28
C ALA A 128 23.35 -8.91 -26.36
N ASP A 129 22.81 -8.09 -27.27
CA ASP A 129 23.22 -6.70 -27.46
C ASP A 129 22.47 -5.70 -26.56
N ASP A 130 21.61 -6.16 -25.66
CA ASP A 130 20.83 -5.26 -24.78
C ASP A 130 21.76 -4.54 -23.80
N LYS A 131 21.86 -3.22 -23.98
CA LYS A 131 22.75 -2.35 -23.22
C LYS A 131 22.40 -2.34 -21.73
N ALA A 132 21.12 -2.24 -21.37
CA ALA A 132 20.72 -2.12 -19.97
C ALA A 132 21.03 -3.41 -19.18
N TYR A 133 20.73 -4.56 -19.79
CA TYR A 133 21.04 -5.86 -19.22
C TYR A 133 22.56 -6.10 -19.09
N ASN A 134 23.34 -5.73 -20.11
CA ASN A 134 24.78 -5.86 -20.09
C ASN A 134 25.44 -4.96 -19.04
N GLU A 135 24.95 -3.73 -18.85
CA GLU A 135 25.40 -2.82 -17.79
C GLU A 135 25.13 -3.39 -16.39
N GLU A 136 23.93 -3.95 -16.15
CA GLU A 136 23.61 -4.61 -14.88
C GLU A 136 24.57 -5.79 -14.63
N ARG A 137 24.79 -6.64 -15.64
CA ARG A 137 25.70 -7.79 -15.55
C ARG A 137 27.13 -7.38 -15.23
N GLN A 138 27.64 -6.32 -15.87
CA GLN A 138 28.98 -5.78 -15.61
C GLN A 138 29.10 -5.17 -14.21
N SER A 139 28.00 -4.64 -13.66
CA SER A 139 28.00 -4.06 -12.31
C SER A 139 28.08 -5.10 -11.19
N ARG A 140 27.72 -6.36 -11.47
CA ARG A 140 27.72 -7.44 -10.47
C ARG A 140 29.15 -7.85 -10.12
N ALA A 141 29.49 -7.73 -8.84
CA ALA A 141 30.79 -8.19 -8.34
C ALA A 141 30.91 -9.71 -8.47
N VAL A 142 32.01 -10.16 -9.08
CA VAL A 142 32.38 -11.58 -9.16
C VAL A 142 33.28 -11.92 -7.98
N TYR A 143 32.95 -13.00 -7.27
CA TYR A 143 33.76 -13.48 -6.15
C TYR A 143 35.09 -14.04 -6.64
N ALA A 144 36.18 -13.72 -5.92
CA ALA A 144 37.54 -14.17 -6.22
C ALA A 144 38.09 -13.77 -7.61
N ASP A 145 37.57 -12.69 -8.22
CA ASP A 145 38.14 -12.16 -9.46
C ASP A 145 39.45 -11.37 -9.17
N PRO A 146 40.61 -11.80 -9.68
CA PRO A 146 41.87 -11.06 -9.52
C PRO A 146 41.82 -9.66 -10.15
N ALA A 147 41.03 -9.46 -11.22
CA ALA A 147 40.85 -8.18 -11.88
C ALA A 147 40.02 -7.18 -11.06
N ALA A 148 39.24 -7.66 -10.07
CA ALA A 148 38.46 -6.79 -9.19
C ALA A 148 39.32 -5.78 -8.40
N LYS A 149 40.61 -6.07 -8.20
CA LYS A 149 41.59 -5.14 -7.59
C LYS A 149 41.95 -3.96 -8.49
N PHE A 150 41.84 -4.13 -9.81
CA PHE A 150 42.23 -3.16 -10.83
C PHE A 150 41.03 -2.45 -11.46
N GLY A 151 39.83 -3.01 -11.33
CA GLY A 151 38.59 -2.43 -11.85
C GLY A 151 38.24 -1.09 -11.20
N LYS A 152 37.33 -0.34 -11.84
CA LYS A 152 36.71 0.85 -11.25
C LYS A 152 36.13 0.44 -9.89
N ALA A 153 36.39 1.23 -8.85
CA ALA A 153 35.93 0.95 -7.50
C ALA A 153 34.47 0.50 -7.56
N THR A 154 34.21 -0.74 -7.14
CA THR A 154 32.84 -1.19 -6.94
C THR A 154 32.18 -0.13 -6.07
N PRO A 155 30.93 0.29 -6.36
CA PRO A 155 30.24 1.20 -5.47
C PRO A 155 30.27 0.51 -4.11
N LYS A 156 31.08 1.05 -3.18
CA LYS A 156 31.02 0.65 -1.78
C LYS A 156 29.55 0.67 -1.47
N ALA A 157 29.02 -0.40 -0.86
CA ALA A 157 27.64 -0.42 -0.41
C ALA A 157 27.45 0.83 0.47
N THR A 158 27.00 1.93 -0.14
CA THR A 158 26.84 3.20 0.52
C THR A 158 25.61 2.97 1.35
N THR A 159 25.86 2.60 2.59
CA THR A 159 24.89 2.45 3.67
C THR A 159 24.32 3.83 3.95
N SER A 160 23.47 4.31 3.04
CA SER A 160 22.52 5.41 3.17
C SER A 160 22.14 5.86 1.74
N SER A 161 21.04 5.30 1.25
CA SER A 161 20.10 6.15 0.48
C SER A 161 19.93 7.45 1.27
N SER A 162 19.93 8.61 0.62
CA SER A 162 19.97 9.98 1.18
C SER A 162 18.76 10.37 2.04
N GLY A 163 18.41 9.54 3.02
CA GLY A 163 17.20 9.56 3.83
C GLY A 163 16.99 8.28 4.66
N ALA A 164 17.84 7.26 4.53
CA ALA A 164 17.80 6.07 5.37
C ALA A 164 18.47 6.34 6.72
N LEU A 165 17.76 6.02 7.81
CA LEU A 165 18.30 6.11 9.17
C LEU A 165 19.52 5.18 9.32
N PRO A 166 20.53 5.57 10.12
CA PRO A 166 21.69 4.72 10.36
C PRO A 166 21.28 3.40 11.02
N SER A 167 21.80 2.29 10.49
CA SER A 167 21.59 0.94 11.02
C SER A 167 22.69 0.55 12.00
N TYR A 168 22.39 -0.40 12.88
CA TYR A 168 23.38 -1.02 13.76
C TYR A 168 24.51 -1.67 12.96
N THR A 169 25.74 -1.58 13.46
CA THR A 169 26.96 -2.06 12.77
C THR A 169 27.49 -3.39 13.33
N GLY A 170 27.10 -3.77 14.55
CA GLY A 170 27.55 -5.02 15.17
C GLY A 170 26.77 -6.26 14.70
N SER A 171 27.11 -7.40 15.30
CA SER A 171 26.37 -8.66 15.10
C SER A 171 25.00 -8.58 15.76
N PHE A 172 23.96 -9.08 15.07
CA PHE A 172 22.58 -9.10 15.54
C PHE A 172 21.92 -10.44 15.23
N PRO A 173 20.91 -10.88 15.99
CA PRO A 173 20.21 -12.13 15.72
C PRO A 173 19.47 -12.07 14.38
N SER A 174 19.46 -13.18 13.63
CA SER A 174 18.74 -13.29 12.38
C SER A 174 17.23 -13.23 12.58
N ASN A 175 16.53 -12.58 11.66
CA ASN A 175 15.08 -12.49 11.64
C ASN A 175 14.53 -12.89 10.27
N ARG A 176 13.23 -13.20 10.22
CA ARG A 176 12.53 -13.60 8.98
C ARG A 176 12.66 -12.62 7.81
N PHE A 177 12.75 -11.33 8.12
CA PHE A 177 12.70 -10.26 7.13
C PHE A 177 14.07 -9.66 6.79
N SER A 178 15.17 -10.22 7.34
CA SER A 178 16.53 -9.67 7.22
C SER A 178 16.64 -8.18 7.56
N ILE A 179 15.78 -7.67 8.45
CA ILE A 179 15.76 -6.26 8.86
C ILE A 179 16.85 -6.03 9.89
N LYS A 180 17.77 -5.10 9.61
CA LYS A 180 18.81 -4.71 10.54
C LYS A 180 18.24 -3.88 11.69
N PRO A 181 18.75 -4.03 12.93
CA PRO A 181 18.37 -3.13 14.02
C PRO A 181 18.80 -1.68 13.71
N GLY A 182 18.10 -0.73 14.32
CA GLY A 182 18.46 0.69 14.25
C GLY A 182 19.76 0.97 15.01
N CYS A 183 20.41 2.10 14.71
CA CYS A 183 21.65 2.52 15.36
C CYS A 183 21.62 2.55 16.91
N LEU A 184 20.45 2.76 17.51
CA LEU A 184 20.27 2.87 18.97
C LEU A 184 20.05 1.52 19.67
N TRP A 185 20.12 0.41 18.93
CA TRP A 185 20.01 -0.91 19.56
C TRP A 185 21.25 -1.21 20.40
N ASP A 186 21.06 -1.67 21.63
CA ASP A 186 22.12 -1.91 22.62
C ASP A 186 22.83 -3.27 22.46
N GLY A 187 22.36 -4.11 21.54
CA GLY A 187 22.91 -5.45 21.29
C GLY A 187 22.28 -6.56 22.14
N ALA A 188 21.45 -6.23 23.14
CA ALA A 188 20.80 -7.23 23.97
C ALA A 188 19.51 -7.75 23.32
N ASP A 189 19.42 -9.07 23.17
CA ASP A 189 18.21 -9.73 22.71
C ASP A 189 17.17 -9.82 23.84
N ARG A 190 16.00 -9.24 23.61
CA ARG A 190 14.85 -9.22 24.54
C ARG A 190 13.65 -9.97 23.99
N GLY A 191 13.83 -10.81 22.98
CA GLY A 191 12.78 -11.62 22.38
C GLY A 191 12.41 -12.85 23.22
N ASN A 192 11.23 -13.42 22.96
CA ASN A 192 10.78 -14.70 23.52
C ASN A 192 11.41 -15.93 22.81
N GLY A 193 12.49 -15.74 22.03
CA GLY A 193 13.11 -16.80 21.23
C GLY A 193 12.27 -17.35 20.07
N PHE A 194 11.17 -16.67 19.68
CA PHE A 194 10.29 -17.11 18.59
C PHE A 194 11.02 -17.20 17.24
N GLU A 195 11.79 -16.17 16.88
CA GLU A 195 12.48 -16.10 15.59
C GLU A 195 13.51 -17.24 15.44
N ALA A 196 14.25 -17.58 16.51
CA ALA A 196 15.16 -18.72 16.52
C ALA A 196 14.42 -20.06 16.32
N LYS A 197 13.35 -20.31 17.07
CA LYS A 197 12.53 -21.52 16.92
C LYS A 197 11.91 -21.63 15.53
N TRP A 198 11.45 -20.52 14.97
CA TRP A 198 10.87 -20.49 13.62
C TRP A 198 11.91 -20.86 12.56
N LEU A 199 13.13 -20.31 12.66
CA LEU A 199 14.23 -20.62 11.74
C LEU A 199 14.63 -22.10 11.82
N SER A 200 14.81 -22.64 13.03
CA SER A 200 15.11 -24.07 13.22
C SER A 200 14.02 -24.96 12.64
N ARG A 201 12.74 -24.59 12.78
CA ARG A 201 11.62 -25.34 12.21
C ARG A 201 11.63 -25.29 10.67
N GLN A 202 11.97 -24.16 10.08
CA GLN A 202 12.09 -24.03 8.62
C GLN A 202 13.25 -24.87 8.07
N GLU A 203 14.39 -24.88 8.76
CA GLU A 203 15.53 -25.74 8.40
C GLU A 203 15.17 -27.22 8.52
N GLU A 204 14.47 -27.60 9.59
CA GLU A 204 13.99 -28.97 9.77
C GLU A 204 13.06 -29.40 8.64
N MET A 205 12.10 -28.54 8.26
CA MET A 205 11.18 -28.83 7.14
C MET A 205 11.93 -29.01 5.81
N LYS A 206 12.91 -28.14 5.53
CA LYS A 206 13.73 -28.27 4.32
C LYS A 206 14.52 -29.58 4.32
N ARG A 207 15.16 -29.90 5.46
CA ARG A 207 15.90 -31.15 5.63
C ARG A 207 15.00 -32.38 5.46
N GLN A 208 13.77 -32.34 5.99
CA GLN A 208 12.81 -33.42 5.82
C GLN A 208 12.46 -33.63 4.34
N ALA A 209 12.17 -32.55 3.61
CA ALA A 209 11.90 -32.62 2.17
C ALA A 209 13.09 -33.18 1.38
N ASP A 210 14.32 -32.78 1.72
CA ASP A 210 15.53 -33.29 1.07
C ASP A 210 15.73 -34.79 1.33
N VAL A 211 15.47 -35.25 2.56
CA VAL A 211 15.54 -36.67 2.96
C VAL A 211 14.45 -37.48 2.27
N GLU A 212 13.22 -36.97 2.22
CA GLU A 212 12.10 -37.60 1.50
C GLU A 212 12.43 -37.78 0.02
N TYR A 213 12.96 -36.74 -0.62
CA TYR A 213 13.41 -36.81 -2.02
C TYR A 213 14.54 -37.83 -2.23
N GLN A 214 15.54 -37.87 -1.35
CA GLN A 214 16.61 -38.87 -1.42
C GLN A 214 16.06 -40.29 -1.28
N ASN A 215 15.17 -40.52 -0.32
CA ASN A 215 14.54 -41.82 -0.12
C ASN A 215 13.70 -42.23 -1.35
N GLU A 216 12.95 -41.31 -1.96
CA GLU A 216 12.17 -41.59 -3.17
C GLU A 216 13.04 -41.98 -4.38
N MET A 217 14.28 -41.47 -4.46
CA MET A 217 15.19 -41.76 -5.57
C MET A 217 15.97 -43.07 -5.37
N ASP A 218 16.10 -43.54 -4.14
CA ASP A 218 16.85 -44.74 -3.78
C ASP A 218 16.01 -46.04 -3.83
N PHE A 219 14.70 -45.96 -4.11
CA PHE A 219 13.78 -47.09 -4.35
C PHE A 219 13.25 -47.12 -5.78
#